data_AF-A0A1Q2HNJ7-F1
#
_entry.id   AF-A0A1Q2HNJ7-F1
#
_cell.length_a   1.000
_cell.length_b   1.000
_cell.length_c   1.000
_cell.angle_alpha   90.00
_cell.angle_beta   90.00
_cell.angle_gamma   90.00
#
_symmetry.space_group_name_H-M   'P 1'
#
loop_
_entity.id
_entity.type
_entity.pdbx_description
1 polymer ?
#
loop_
_entity_poly.entity_id
_entity_poly.type
_entity_poly.pdbx_seq_one_letter_code
_entity_poly.pdbx_strand_id
1 'polypeptide(L)'
;MKNFIVMFCLCFVGGVLAEDPNTVVCDEIIGSGNSICYLSIDFDTDLSNDDVTYGYMFEAGQSVTGLDVIDALAAEGVIECDYTISTYGAFITRFAAGGRDYEAVWGSQAQQWWAYYTSEDGQNYSQSFTGAASRTLSDGDFDKWVYTIEGTSDFGMWVTDTNGDFDGSTYKKPENITGKPASSFFDSWSGQTRLTKVVEAPYGENTLLSVNEGEYAVVKFDHKVMDDPSNPYGKDFILFGNAFYTCESGWVDDDSDMSEFYTSGGIWSEEITVSVSKDGENWYTYSSGPFADGEFPTQGFHWDQDKYDSEGYGWTSIEKDFTQPVDPSIKDTLLDGSTVDIASIIDAYGTSGGGTAFDLQESGFDWIKYIKIEGSGGEIDAVADVTYCGDAQHPQPAGDVTGDCRVNIEDFAQMAADWMSCTWGCQDLQ
;
A
#
# COMPACT_ATOMS: atom_id res chain seq x y z
N MET A 1 -7.94 49.02 -24.78
CA MET A 1 -9.20 48.51 -24.21
C MET A 1 -8.97 47.04 -23.94
N LYS A 2 -8.74 46.68 -22.66
CA LYS A 2 -8.61 45.29 -22.22
C LYS A 2 -10.04 44.81 -21.97
N ASN A 3 -10.51 43.83 -22.73
CA ASN A 3 -11.81 43.22 -22.52
C ASN A 3 -11.68 42.27 -21.32
N PHE A 4 -12.34 42.65 -20.22
CA PHE A 4 -12.64 41.75 -19.11
C PHE A 4 -13.77 40.83 -19.58
N ILE A 5 -13.49 39.53 -19.71
CA ILE A 5 -14.53 38.51 -19.71
C ILE A 5 -14.63 38.05 -18.26
N VAL A 6 -15.79 38.32 -17.65
CA VAL A 6 -16.16 37.81 -16.34
C VAL A 6 -16.76 36.43 -16.57
N MET A 7 -16.08 35.37 -16.12
CA MET A 7 -16.59 34.01 -16.14
C MET A 7 -17.31 33.75 -14.81
N PHE A 8 -18.59 33.39 -14.90
CA PHE A 8 -19.38 32.93 -13.77
C PHE A 8 -19.01 31.47 -13.49
N CYS A 9 -18.39 31.19 -12.34
CA CYS A 9 -18.33 29.85 -11.79
C CYS A 9 -19.73 29.51 -11.23
N LEU A 10 -20.42 28.57 -11.85
CA LEU A 10 -21.69 28.02 -11.38
C LEU A 10 -21.40 26.65 -10.78
N CYS A 11 -21.11 26.60 -9.48
CA CYS A 11 -21.22 25.36 -8.71
C CYS A 11 -22.71 24.98 -8.64
N PHE A 12 -23.12 23.93 -9.35
CA PHE A 12 -24.43 23.32 -9.12
C PHE A 12 -24.32 22.40 -7.90
N VAL A 13 -25.03 22.78 -6.83
CA VAL A 13 -25.32 21.89 -5.70
C VAL A 13 -26.72 21.32 -5.90
N GLY A 14 -26.81 20.02 -6.18
CA GLY A 14 -27.96 19.19 -5.84
C GLY A 14 -28.75 18.55 -6.99
N GLY A 15 -28.69 17.22 -7.05
CA GLY A 15 -29.89 16.37 -7.08
C GLY A 15 -30.33 15.75 -8.40
N VAL A 16 -29.97 14.47 -8.56
CA VAL A 16 -30.71 13.40 -9.26
C VAL A 16 -31.07 13.65 -10.74
N LEU A 17 -30.08 13.45 -11.61
CA LEU A 17 -30.17 12.56 -12.77
C LEU A 17 -28.82 11.84 -12.82
N ALA A 18 -28.82 10.51 -12.99
CA ALA A 18 -27.59 9.78 -13.29
C ALA A 18 -27.08 10.29 -14.64
N GLU A 19 -26.11 11.20 -14.58
CA GLU A 19 -25.33 11.60 -15.75
C GLU A 19 -24.51 10.38 -16.18
N ASP A 20 -24.41 10.18 -17.49
CA ASP A 20 -23.58 9.12 -18.05
C ASP A 20 -22.14 9.33 -17.55
N PRO A 21 -21.54 8.36 -16.83
CA PRO A 21 -20.20 8.50 -16.23
C PRO A 21 -19.11 8.82 -17.26
N ASN A 22 -19.41 8.66 -18.54
CA ASN A 22 -18.52 8.98 -19.65
C ASN A 22 -18.54 10.46 -20.10
N THR A 23 -19.33 11.34 -19.49
CA THR A 23 -19.37 12.75 -19.92
C THR A 23 -18.16 13.51 -19.34
N VAL A 24 -17.17 13.82 -20.17
CA VAL A 24 -16.02 14.66 -19.78
C VAL A 24 -16.54 16.03 -19.30
N VAL A 25 -16.50 16.27 -17.99
CA VAL A 25 -16.70 17.58 -17.41
C VAL A 25 -15.36 18.30 -17.51
N CYS A 26 -15.30 19.39 -18.30
CA CYS A 26 -14.08 20.19 -18.41
C CYS A 26 -13.95 21.07 -17.17
N ASP A 27 -12.95 20.81 -16.34
CA ASP A 27 -12.59 21.61 -15.18
C ASP A 27 -11.86 22.90 -15.57
N GLU A 28 -11.08 22.85 -16.66
CA GLU A 28 -10.29 23.99 -17.11
C GLU A 28 -10.15 24.08 -18.64
N ILE A 29 -10.00 25.32 -19.14
CA ILE A 29 -9.84 25.64 -20.57
C ILE A 29 -8.55 26.44 -20.74
N ILE A 30 -7.64 25.95 -21.58
CA ILE A 30 -6.35 26.61 -21.88
C ILE A 30 -6.19 26.80 -23.40
N GLY A 31 -5.62 27.93 -23.83
CA GLY A 31 -5.30 28.20 -25.23
C GLY A 31 -6.09 29.37 -25.83
N SER A 32 -6.01 29.52 -27.15
CA SER A 32 -6.75 30.56 -27.90
C SER A 32 -6.95 30.23 -29.38
N GLY A 33 -6.81 28.95 -29.73
CA GLY A 33 -6.91 28.42 -31.08
C GLY A 33 -8.32 28.06 -31.51
N ASN A 34 -8.44 27.56 -32.76
CA ASN A 34 -9.72 27.15 -33.33
C ASN A 34 -9.91 25.62 -33.35
N SER A 35 -8.88 24.85 -32.99
CA SER A 35 -8.97 23.39 -32.84
C SER A 35 -9.00 23.09 -31.35
N ILE A 36 -9.96 22.29 -30.91
CA ILE A 36 -10.17 21.92 -29.53
C ILE A 36 -9.76 20.46 -29.37
N CYS A 37 -8.94 20.14 -28.38
CA CYS A 37 -8.73 18.77 -27.94
C CYS A 37 -8.97 18.66 -26.44
N TYR A 38 -9.22 17.44 -25.98
CA TYR A 38 -9.58 17.15 -24.61
C TYR A 38 -8.56 16.20 -24.00
N LEU A 39 -8.13 16.48 -22.78
CA LEU A 39 -7.30 15.61 -21.98
C LEU A 39 -8.05 15.26 -20.70
N SER A 40 -8.09 13.98 -20.33
CA SER A 40 -8.51 13.56 -19.00
C SER A 40 -7.40 12.81 -18.27
N ILE A 41 -7.31 13.01 -16.96
CA ILE A 41 -6.38 12.31 -16.08
C ILE A 41 -7.20 11.64 -14.98
N ASP A 42 -7.11 10.32 -14.94
CA ASP A 42 -7.85 9.45 -14.03
C ASP A 42 -6.87 8.79 -13.07
N PHE A 43 -7.04 9.10 -11.79
CA PHE A 43 -6.22 8.56 -10.72
C PHE A 43 -6.82 7.29 -10.09
N ASP A 44 -7.99 6.82 -10.56
CA ASP A 44 -8.55 5.56 -10.11
C ASP A 44 -8.15 4.40 -11.04
N THR A 45 -7.93 3.24 -10.41
CA THR A 45 -7.63 1.98 -11.09
C THR A 45 -8.90 1.24 -11.50
N ASP A 46 -10.02 1.57 -10.86
CA ASP A 46 -11.32 0.99 -11.18
C ASP A 46 -12.02 1.84 -12.26
N LEU A 47 -11.88 1.41 -13.51
CA LEU A 47 -12.57 2.01 -14.68
C LEU A 47 -14.11 2.04 -14.56
N SER A 48 -14.69 1.47 -13.52
CA SER A 48 -16.14 1.51 -13.26
C SER A 48 -16.56 2.61 -12.29
N ASN A 49 -15.61 3.33 -11.66
CA ASN A 49 -15.89 4.42 -10.74
C ASN A 49 -15.12 5.70 -11.14
N ASP A 50 -15.67 6.48 -12.07
CA ASP A 50 -15.07 7.69 -12.65
C ASP A 50 -15.04 8.91 -11.68
N ASP A 51 -15.21 8.72 -10.37
CA ASP A 51 -15.31 9.80 -9.37
C ASP A 51 -14.02 10.65 -9.22
N VAL A 52 -12.93 10.30 -9.94
CA VAL A 52 -11.64 10.99 -9.87
C VAL A 52 -10.99 11.22 -11.24
N THR A 53 -11.80 11.56 -12.23
CA THR A 53 -11.29 12.04 -13.52
C THR A 53 -11.25 13.56 -13.56
N TYR A 54 -10.07 14.15 -13.81
CA TYR A 54 -9.92 15.58 -14.09
C TYR A 54 -9.93 15.82 -15.59
N GLY A 55 -10.80 16.72 -16.07
CA GLY A 55 -10.99 17.00 -17.48
C GLY A 55 -10.44 18.38 -17.90
N TYR A 56 -9.69 18.42 -18.99
CA TYR A 56 -9.07 19.64 -19.52
C TYR A 56 -9.41 19.83 -20.99
N MET A 57 -9.70 21.07 -21.38
CA MET A 57 -9.92 21.47 -22.77
C MET A 57 -8.76 22.35 -23.25
N PHE A 58 -8.14 21.99 -24.37
CA PHE A 58 -7.04 22.73 -24.96
C PHE A 58 -7.40 23.29 -26.35
N GLU A 59 -7.27 24.61 -26.52
CA GLU A 59 -7.50 25.32 -27.78
C GLU A 59 -6.18 25.53 -28.55
N ALA A 60 -5.89 24.61 -29.45
CA ALA A 60 -4.68 24.60 -30.27
C ALA A 60 -4.76 25.59 -31.44
N GLY A 61 -3.81 26.53 -31.49
CA GLY A 61 -3.65 27.47 -32.61
C GLY A 61 -2.88 26.90 -33.81
N GLN A 62 -2.30 25.72 -33.64
CA GLN A 62 -1.51 24.97 -34.62
C GLN A 62 -1.61 23.47 -34.33
N SER A 63 -1.05 22.63 -35.19
CA SER A 63 -0.95 21.20 -34.92
C SER A 63 -0.07 20.95 -33.69
N VAL A 64 -0.59 20.19 -32.73
CA VAL A 64 0.07 19.83 -31.47
C VAL A 64 0.01 18.32 -31.27
N THR A 65 0.92 17.80 -30.46
CA THR A 65 0.91 16.41 -30.00
C THR A 65 0.21 16.26 -28.65
N GLY A 66 -0.10 15.03 -28.24
CA GLY A 66 -0.59 14.77 -26.88
C GLY A 66 0.39 15.25 -25.80
N LEU A 67 1.70 15.12 -26.04
CA LEU A 67 2.72 15.64 -25.12
C LEU A 67 2.76 17.17 -25.09
N ASP A 68 2.59 17.84 -26.24
CA ASP A 68 2.55 19.31 -26.27
C ASP A 68 1.38 19.88 -25.46
N VAL A 69 0.25 19.16 -25.40
CA VAL A 69 -0.89 19.52 -24.54
C VAL A 69 -0.52 19.37 -23.06
N ILE A 70 0.10 18.25 -22.68
CA ILE A 70 0.56 18.00 -21.30
C ILE A 70 1.56 19.09 -20.87
N ASP A 71 2.57 19.38 -21.70
CA ASP A 71 3.57 20.41 -21.42
C ASP A 71 2.93 21.80 -21.28
N ALA A 72 1.89 22.11 -22.08
CA ALA A 72 1.18 23.38 -22.00
C ALA A 72 0.35 23.51 -20.71
N LEU A 73 -0.35 22.45 -20.29
CA LEU A 73 -1.10 22.42 -19.02
C LEU A 73 -0.13 22.57 -17.84
N ALA A 74 1.01 21.88 -17.88
CA ALA A 74 2.05 21.97 -16.84
C ALA A 74 2.68 23.36 -16.78
N ALA A 75 2.90 24.01 -17.91
CA ALA A 75 3.46 25.38 -17.97
C ALA A 75 2.52 26.44 -17.37
N GLU A 76 1.20 26.21 -17.42
CA GLU A 76 0.20 27.07 -16.76
C GLU A 76 -0.02 26.71 -15.28
N GLY A 77 0.61 25.63 -14.78
CA GLY A 77 0.51 25.19 -13.40
C GLY A 77 -0.79 24.46 -13.06
N VAL A 78 -1.49 23.95 -14.08
CA VAL A 78 -2.77 23.24 -13.93
C VAL A 78 -2.55 21.79 -13.50
N ILE A 79 -1.46 21.20 -13.97
CA ILE A 79 -0.98 19.87 -13.59
C ILE A 79 0.52 19.95 -13.31
N GLU A 80 1.05 18.98 -12.58
CA GLU A 80 2.47 18.64 -12.65
C GLU A 80 2.60 17.33 -13.42
N CYS A 81 3.62 17.23 -14.27
CA CYS A 81 3.89 16.00 -15.01
C CYS A 81 5.40 15.79 -15.15
N ASP A 82 5.86 14.60 -14.78
CA ASP A 82 7.22 14.14 -15.07
C ASP A 82 7.16 13.02 -16.11
N TYR A 83 8.15 13.00 -17.01
CA TYR A 83 8.29 11.95 -17.99
C TYR A 83 9.76 11.73 -18.37
N THR A 84 10.05 10.51 -18.83
CA THR A 84 11.35 10.13 -19.36
C THR A 84 11.29 9.94 -20.87
N ILE A 85 12.28 10.47 -21.59
CA ILE A 85 12.38 10.28 -23.04
C ILE A 85 13.25 9.06 -23.31
N SER A 86 12.70 8.08 -23.99
CA SER A 86 13.40 6.88 -24.45
C SER A 86 13.41 6.79 -25.98
N THR A 87 14.05 5.74 -26.51
CA THR A 87 13.98 5.44 -27.96
C THR A 87 12.57 5.05 -28.42
N TYR A 88 11.66 4.71 -27.50
CA TYR A 88 10.27 4.38 -27.77
C TYR A 88 9.30 5.57 -27.60
N GLY A 89 9.83 6.76 -27.28
CA GLY A 89 9.04 7.97 -27.05
C GLY A 89 9.08 8.43 -25.59
N ALA A 90 8.21 9.39 -25.27
CA ALA A 90 8.03 9.88 -23.90
C ALA A 90 7.19 8.87 -23.09
N PHE A 91 7.71 8.50 -21.93
CA PHE A 91 7.04 7.67 -20.95
C PHE A 91 6.70 8.53 -19.73
N ILE A 92 5.41 8.73 -19.47
CA ILE A 92 4.97 9.51 -18.33
C ILE A 92 5.24 8.73 -17.04
N THR A 93 5.98 9.36 -16.13
CA THR A 93 6.38 8.76 -14.86
C THR A 93 5.62 9.33 -13.67
N ARG A 94 5.00 10.51 -13.77
CA ARG A 94 4.22 11.10 -12.69
C ARG A 94 3.18 12.06 -13.23
N PHE A 95 2.00 12.09 -12.62
CA PHE A 95 1.07 13.22 -12.70
C PHE A 95 0.71 13.68 -11.28
N ALA A 96 0.57 14.99 -11.11
CA ALA A 96 -0.09 15.57 -9.96
C ALA A 96 -1.17 16.56 -10.41
N ALA A 97 -2.39 16.42 -9.90
CA ALA A 97 -3.52 17.28 -10.19
C ALA A 97 -4.57 17.21 -9.07
N GLY A 98 -5.25 18.32 -8.79
CA GLY A 98 -6.37 18.36 -7.85
C GLY A 98 -6.06 17.86 -6.44
N GLY A 99 -4.81 18.02 -5.98
CA GLY A 99 -4.35 17.56 -4.66
C GLY A 99 -3.87 16.10 -4.63
N ARG A 100 -3.86 15.41 -5.77
CA ARG A 100 -3.32 14.05 -5.91
C ARG A 100 -1.97 14.09 -6.62
N ASP A 101 -1.09 13.17 -6.27
CA ASP A 101 0.26 13.08 -6.80
C ASP A 101 0.71 11.61 -6.88
N TYR A 102 0.78 11.07 -8.09
CA TYR A 102 0.96 9.63 -8.33
C TYR A 102 2.13 9.41 -9.30
N GLU A 103 3.15 8.71 -8.80
CA GLU A 103 4.36 8.33 -9.53
C GLU A 103 4.30 6.85 -9.94
N ALA A 104 4.71 6.54 -11.17
CA ALA A 104 4.82 5.19 -11.67
C ALA A 104 5.91 4.42 -10.90
N VAL A 105 5.50 3.36 -10.21
CA VAL A 105 6.37 2.50 -9.42
C VAL A 105 6.58 1.15 -10.11
N TRP A 106 7.84 0.75 -10.26
CA TRP A 106 8.21 -0.56 -10.79
C TRP A 106 8.68 -1.46 -9.65
N GLY A 107 7.83 -2.40 -9.22
CA GLY A 107 8.13 -3.36 -8.16
C GLY A 107 7.90 -4.81 -8.58
N SER A 108 8.31 -5.74 -7.71
CA SER A 108 8.09 -7.19 -7.90
C SER A 108 6.68 -7.66 -7.54
N GLN A 109 5.92 -6.88 -6.78
CA GLN A 109 4.58 -7.25 -6.28
C GLN A 109 3.45 -6.42 -6.90
N ALA A 110 3.68 -5.13 -7.19
CA ALA A 110 2.75 -4.30 -7.96
C ALA A 110 3.52 -3.47 -8.99
N GLN A 111 3.04 -3.46 -10.23
CA GLN A 111 3.52 -2.54 -11.26
C GLN A 111 2.50 -1.43 -11.42
N GLN A 112 2.96 -0.19 -11.31
CA GLN A 112 2.11 0.98 -11.37
C GLN A 112 2.61 1.86 -12.51
N TRP A 113 1.73 2.20 -13.44
CA TRP A 113 2.10 3.02 -14.59
C TRP A 113 0.93 3.86 -15.09
N TRP A 114 1.27 4.88 -15.86
CA TRP A 114 0.29 5.70 -16.55
C TRP A 114 -0.04 5.09 -17.92
N ALA A 115 -1.25 4.55 -18.06
CA ALA A 115 -1.74 4.01 -19.32
C ALA A 115 -2.40 5.11 -20.17
N TYR A 116 -2.03 5.17 -21.44
CA TYR A 116 -2.54 6.17 -22.38
C TYR A 116 -3.68 5.60 -23.22
N TYR A 117 -4.79 6.32 -23.27
CA TYR A 117 -5.99 5.98 -24.00
C TYR A 117 -6.42 7.10 -24.94
N THR A 118 -7.10 6.72 -26.01
CA THR A 118 -7.58 7.61 -27.06
C THR A 118 -9.05 7.37 -27.33
N SER A 119 -9.79 8.44 -27.62
CA SER A 119 -11.17 8.35 -28.08
C SER A 119 -11.46 9.37 -29.19
N GLU A 120 -12.39 9.02 -30.08
CA GLU A 120 -12.94 9.91 -31.12
C GLU A 120 -14.24 10.61 -30.68
N ASP A 121 -14.91 10.08 -29.65
CA ASP A 121 -16.22 10.56 -29.20
C ASP A 121 -16.26 10.97 -27.72
N GLY A 122 -15.13 10.80 -27.02
CA GLY A 122 -14.99 11.07 -25.59
C GLY A 122 -15.72 10.07 -24.70
N GLN A 123 -16.27 8.99 -25.27
CA GLN A 123 -17.05 7.97 -24.57
C GLN A 123 -16.38 6.59 -24.66
N ASN A 124 -15.94 6.22 -25.86
CA ASN A 124 -15.33 4.93 -26.14
C ASN A 124 -13.82 5.09 -26.20
N TYR A 125 -13.16 4.77 -25.08
CA TYR A 125 -11.71 4.82 -24.99
C TYR A 125 -11.07 3.49 -25.38
N SER A 126 -9.96 3.57 -26.11
CA SER A 126 -9.11 2.43 -26.44
C SER A 126 -7.67 2.75 -26.10
N GLN A 127 -6.94 1.75 -25.59
CA GLN A 127 -5.53 1.93 -25.22
C GLN A 127 -4.73 2.32 -26.48
N SER A 128 -3.93 3.37 -26.34
CA SER A 128 -3.10 3.87 -27.42
C SER A 128 -1.90 2.96 -27.67
N PHE A 129 -1.67 2.61 -28.93
CA PHE A 129 -0.42 1.99 -29.36
C PHE A 129 0.64 3.02 -29.80
N THR A 130 0.32 4.32 -29.70
CA THR A 130 1.22 5.43 -30.05
C THR A 130 1.43 6.30 -28.83
N GLY A 131 2.68 6.54 -28.42
CA GLY A 131 2.98 7.43 -27.30
C GLY A 131 2.51 8.86 -27.56
N ALA A 132 2.19 9.61 -26.50
CA ALA A 132 1.63 10.97 -26.61
C ALA A 132 2.53 11.95 -27.38
N ALA A 133 3.87 11.78 -27.33
CA ALA A 133 4.81 12.57 -28.13
C ALA A 133 4.72 12.32 -29.64
N SER A 134 4.10 11.21 -30.06
CA SER A 134 3.96 10.80 -31.45
C SER A 134 2.53 10.88 -31.97
N ARG A 135 1.53 11.06 -31.09
CA ARG A 135 0.14 11.30 -31.49
C ARG A 135 -0.04 12.78 -31.79
N THR A 136 -0.28 13.13 -33.05
CA THR A 136 -0.75 14.46 -33.44
C THR A 136 -2.26 14.55 -33.22
N LEU A 137 -2.71 15.59 -32.52
CA LEU A 137 -4.12 15.80 -32.20
C LEU A 137 -4.84 16.59 -33.29
N SER A 138 -6.09 16.19 -33.52
CA SER A 138 -7.07 16.87 -34.37
C SER A 138 -8.15 17.57 -33.54
N ASP A 139 -8.92 18.45 -34.18
CA ASP A 139 -10.10 19.08 -33.57
C ASP A 139 -11.14 18.02 -33.18
N GLY A 140 -11.53 18.03 -31.91
CA GLY A 140 -12.42 17.05 -31.28
C GLY A 140 -11.72 15.80 -30.73
N ASP A 141 -10.39 15.69 -30.77
CA ASP A 141 -9.69 14.51 -30.23
C ASP A 141 -9.76 14.45 -28.69
N PHE A 142 -9.89 13.24 -28.16
CA PHE A 142 -9.83 12.95 -26.74
C PHE A 142 -8.63 12.05 -26.41
N ASP A 143 -7.90 12.46 -25.38
CA ASP A 143 -6.81 11.76 -24.72
C ASP A 143 -7.22 11.47 -23.27
N LYS A 144 -6.98 10.26 -22.77
CA LYS A 144 -7.15 9.91 -21.35
C LYS A 144 -5.89 9.24 -20.84
N TRP A 145 -5.45 9.63 -19.65
CA TRP A 145 -4.44 8.92 -18.88
C TRP A 145 -5.10 8.27 -17.69
N VAL A 146 -4.81 6.99 -17.47
CA VAL A 146 -5.33 6.23 -16.34
C VAL A 146 -4.17 5.69 -15.54
N TYR A 147 -4.15 5.97 -14.24
CA TYR A 147 -3.22 5.31 -13.34
C TYR A 147 -3.59 3.84 -13.24
N THR A 148 -2.73 2.99 -13.77
CA THR A 148 -2.97 1.54 -13.87
C THR A 148 -2.07 0.83 -12.89
N ILE A 149 -2.64 -0.10 -12.15
CA ILE A 149 -1.91 -1.05 -11.32
C ILE A 149 -2.14 -2.45 -11.90
N GLU A 150 -1.06 -3.18 -12.13
CA GLU A 150 -1.10 -4.63 -12.36
C GLU A 150 -0.57 -5.35 -11.12
N GLY A 151 -1.39 -6.29 -10.65
CA GLY A 151 -1.26 -6.87 -9.31
C GLY A 151 -2.15 -6.13 -8.31
N THR A 152 -2.29 -6.70 -7.12
CA THR A 152 -2.79 -6.03 -5.92
C THR A 152 -1.61 -5.88 -4.97
N SER A 153 -1.48 -4.73 -4.33
CA SER A 153 -0.53 -4.57 -3.23
C SER A 153 -1.11 -5.15 -1.96
N ASP A 154 -0.38 -6.02 -1.28
CA ASP A 154 -0.76 -6.52 0.06
C ASP A 154 -0.66 -5.43 1.13
N PHE A 155 -0.19 -4.24 0.76
CA PHE A 155 -0.01 -3.11 1.66
C PHE A 155 -0.87 -1.92 1.26
N GLY A 156 -1.22 -1.10 2.26
CA GLY A 156 -1.94 0.15 2.06
C GLY A 156 -1.24 1.05 1.06
N MET A 157 -1.97 1.51 0.05
CA MET A 157 -1.39 2.14 -1.14
C MET A 157 -1.42 3.65 -1.11
N TRP A 158 -2.46 4.24 -0.51
CA TRP A 158 -2.65 5.68 -0.55
C TRP A 158 -3.12 6.23 0.77
N VAL A 159 -2.63 7.41 1.12
CA VAL A 159 -3.30 8.27 2.09
C VAL A 159 -4.36 9.08 1.36
N THR A 160 -5.63 8.88 1.74
CA THR A 160 -6.76 9.53 1.05
C THR A 160 -7.37 10.69 1.83
N ASP A 161 -7.09 10.76 3.13
CA ASP A 161 -7.59 11.83 4.01
C ASP A 161 -6.69 11.96 5.23
N THR A 162 -6.59 13.18 5.76
CA THR A 162 -5.76 13.51 6.92
C THR A 162 -6.36 14.68 7.70
N ASN A 163 -6.19 14.67 9.01
CA ASN A 163 -6.45 15.82 9.86
C ASN A 163 -5.32 16.00 10.85
N GLY A 164 -4.80 17.23 10.95
CA GLY A 164 -3.63 17.54 11.76
C GLY A 164 -2.55 18.19 10.92
N ASP A 165 -1.69 18.96 11.59
CA ASP A 165 -0.51 19.54 10.95
C ASP A 165 0.68 18.56 11.04
N PHE A 166 0.57 17.48 11.84
CA PHE A 166 1.62 16.50 12.14
C PHE A 166 2.92 17.15 12.62
N ASP A 167 2.83 18.39 13.07
CA ASP A 167 3.97 19.28 13.25
C ASP A 167 4.59 19.18 14.66
N GLY A 168 3.89 18.52 15.58
CA GLY A 168 4.27 18.33 16.98
C GLY A 168 5.32 17.25 17.23
N SER A 169 5.69 16.47 16.21
CA SER A 169 6.50 15.26 16.31
C SER A 169 7.67 15.24 15.30
N THR A 170 8.48 14.18 15.37
CA THR A 170 9.64 13.99 14.49
C THR A 170 9.24 13.47 13.10
N TYR A 171 8.15 12.71 13.00
CA TYR A 171 7.75 12.02 11.77
C TYR A 171 6.41 12.54 11.26
N LYS A 172 6.43 13.29 10.15
CA LYS A 172 5.36 14.23 9.80
C LYS A 172 4.63 13.93 8.50
N LYS A 173 5.14 13.00 7.69
CA LYS A 173 4.64 12.76 6.34
C LYS A 173 3.64 11.61 6.38
N PRO A 174 2.34 11.87 6.17
CA PRO A 174 1.35 10.80 6.19
C PRO A 174 1.68 9.70 5.19
N GLU A 175 2.26 10.04 4.05
CA GLU A 175 2.61 9.10 2.98
C GLU A 175 3.61 8.03 3.41
N ASN A 176 4.34 8.23 4.51
CA ASN A 176 5.26 7.23 5.05
C ASN A 176 4.55 5.94 5.49
N ILE A 177 3.23 5.97 5.77
CA ILE A 177 2.47 4.78 6.20
C ILE A 177 1.96 3.89 5.05
N THR A 178 2.42 4.16 3.84
CA THR A 178 2.04 3.43 2.63
C THR A 178 3.15 2.47 2.20
N GLY A 179 2.75 1.37 1.55
CA GLY A 179 3.68 0.32 1.14
C GLY A 179 4.11 -0.59 2.28
N LYS A 180 5.16 -1.36 2.02
CA LYS A 180 5.64 -2.42 2.90
C LYS A 180 6.25 -1.84 4.19
N PRO A 181 6.04 -2.49 5.36
CA PRO A 181 6.73 -2.12 6.59
C PRO A 181 8.25 -2.08 6.44
N ALA A 182 8.89 -1.23 7.26
CA ALA A 182 10.32 -1.06 7.27
C ALA A 182 11.03 -2.29 7.84
N SER A 183 11.71 -3.05 6.99
CA SER A 183 12.63 -4.11 7.42
C SER A 183 14.02 -3.58 7.84
N SER A 184 14.32 -2.32 7.50
CA SER A 184 15.51 -1.60 7.94
C SER A 184 15.24 -0.10 8.01
N PHE A 185 16.06 0.63 8.77
CA PHE A 185 15.93 2.07 8.95
C PHE A 185 17.31 2.73 9.05
N PHE A 186 17.36 4.05 8.84
CA PHE A 186 18.60 4.82 8.97
C PHE A 186 18.74 5.37 10.40
N ASP A 187 19.68 4.82 11.16
CA ASP A 187 20.06 5.30 12.48
C ASP A 187 20.96 6.54 12.35
N SER A 188 20.37 7.70 12.62
CA SER A 188 21.06 8.98 12.55
C SER A 188 22.14 9.18 13.63
N TRP A 189 22.09 8.42 14.75
CA TRP A 189 23.09 8.50 15.82
C TRP A 189 24.35 7.71 15.48
N SER A 190 24.21 6.51 14.94
CA SER A 190 25.35 5.71 14.46
C SER A 190 25.80 6.09 13.04
N GLY A 191 24.92 6.73 12.25
CA GLY A 191 25.14 7.05 10.84
C GLY A 191 25.10 5.81 9.94
N GLN A 192 24.39 4.76 10.36
CA GLN A 192 24.31 3.47 9.68
C GLN A 192 22.86 3.09 9.38
N THR A 193 22.65 2.29 8.34
CA THR A 193 21.39 1.57 8.16
C THR A 193 21.41 0.35 9.06
N ARG A 194 20.33 0.16 9.82
CA ARG A 194 20.18 -0.93 10.79
C ARG A 194 18.93 -1.72 10.48
N LEU A 195 18.90 -2.98 10.89
CA LEU A 195 17.74 -3.84 10.70
C LEU A 195 16.66 -3.53 11.74
N THR A 196 15.39 -3.59 11.33
CA THR A 196 14.25 -3.56 12.24
C THR A 196 14.16 -4.86 13.02
N LYS A 197 14.06 -4.77 14.35
CA LYS A 197 14.04 -5.92 15.26
C LYS A 197 12.89 -5.78 16.24
N VAL A 198 12.42 -6.89 16.78
CA VAL A 198 11.39 -6.91 17.84
C VAL A 198 11.76 -6.09 19.09
N VAL A 199 13.05 -5.79 19.29
CA VAL A 199 13.61 -5.00 20.40
C VAL A 199 14.24 -3.67 19.94
N GLU A 200 14.18 -3.39 18.65
CA GLU A 200 14.71 -2.18 18.03
C GLU A 200 13.80 -1.83 16.85
N ALA A 201 12.77 -1.06 17.17
CA ALA A 201 11.79 -0.58 16.21
C ALA A 201 12.41 0.33 15.13
N PRO A 202 11.75 0.43 13.96
CA PRO A 202 12.18 1.39 12.97
C PRO A 202 11.99 2.82 13.52
N TYR A 203 12.87 3.73 13.11
CA TYR A 203 12.71 5.17 13.35
C TYR A 203 13.36 5.98 12.24
N GLY A 204 12.88 7.22 12.05
CA GLY A 204 13.40 8.16 11.05
C GLY A 204 12.31 8.87 10.26
N GLU A 205 12.64 10.06 9.76
CA GLU A 205 11.68 10.99 9.09
C GLU A 205 11.01 10.45 7.82
N ASN A 206 11.53 9.37 7.22
CA ASN A 206 10.98 8.77 6.00
C ASN A 206 10.49 7.32 6.22
N THR A 207 10.28 6.93 7.47
CA THR A 207 9.87 5.57 7.82
C THR A 207 8.53 5.57 8.57
N LEU A 208 8.29 6.59 9.41
CA LEU A 208 7.13 6.61 10.29
C LEU A 208 6.23 7.83 10.04
N LEU A 209 5.03 7.77 10.58
CA LEU A 209 4.16 8.90 10.88
C LEU A 209 3.85 8.89 12.37
N SER A 210 4.15 9.97 13.08
CA SER A 210 3.61 10.16 14.43
C SER A 210 2.22 10.78 14.33
N VAL A 211 1.27 10.25 15.09
CA VAL A 211 -0.11 10.72 15.11
C VAL A 211 -0.45 11.19 16.52
N ASN A 212 -0.54 12.52 16.70
CA ASN A 212 -0.82 13.12 18.01
C ASN A 212 -2.32 13.10 18.33
N GLU A 213 -2.65 13.46 19.57
CA GLU A 213 -4.04 13.60 20.01
C GLU A 213 -4.84 14.54 19.09
N GLY A 214 -5.91 14.01 18.49
CA GLY A 214 -6.78 14.74 17.56
C GLY A 214 -6.29 14.75 16.11
N GLU A 215 -5.17 14.09 15.80
CA GLU A 215 -4.70 13.88 14.43
C GLU A 215 -5.16 12.52 13.91
N TYR A 216 -5.38 12.42 12.59
CA TYR A 216 -5.61 11.14 11.93
C TYR A 216 -5.06 11.13 10.50
N ALA A 217 -4.78 9.93 10.02
CA ALA A 217 -4.57 9.63 8.61
C ALA A 217 -5.47 8.46 8.18
N VAL A 218 -5.93 8.48 6.93
CA VAL A 218 -6.72 7.41 6.32
C VAL A 218 -5.93 6.77 5.19
N VAL A 219 -5.64 5.48 5.35
CA VAL A 219 -5.00 4.63 4.36
C VAL A 219 -6.04 3.86 3.57
N LYS A 220 -5.84 3.74 2.26
CA LYS A 220 -6.70 3.00 1.33
C LYS A 220 -5.91 1.86 0.65
N PHE A 221 -6.51 0.68 0.57
CA PHE A 221 -6.05 -0.42 -0.28
C PHE A 221 -6.56 -0.30 -1.72
N ASP A 222 -5.80 -0.85 -2.67
CA ASP A 222 -6.20 -0.97 -4.08
C ASP A 222 -7.28 -2.06 -4.31
N HIS A 223 -7.42 -2.97 -3.35
CA HIS A 223 -8.40 -4.05 -3.37
C HIS A 223 -9.24 -4.07 -2.09
N LYS A 224 -10.16 -5.03 -2.01
CA LYS A 224 -10.98 -5.27 -0.82
C LYS A 224 -10.23 -6.22 0.11
N VAL A 225 -9.92 -5.76 1.32
CA VAL A 225 -9.49 -6.64 2.42
C VAL A 225 -10.72 -7.37 2.92
N MET A 226 -10.70 -8.70 2.90
CA MET A 226 -11.88 -9.54 3.18
C MET A 226 -11.88 -9.99 4.65
N ASP A 227 -13.07 -10.09 5.25
CA ASP A 227 -13.27 -10.92 6.45
C ASP A 227 -13.25 -12.39 5.99
N ASP A 228 -12.08 -13.03 6.07
CA ASP A 228 -11.89 -14.42 5.66
C ASP A 228 -11.53 -15.29 6.88
N PRO A 229 -12.43 -16.19 7.32
CA PRO A 229 -12.14 -17.13 8.40
C PRO A 229 -10.94 -18.06 8.16
N SER A 230 -10.46 -18.14 6.92
CA SER A 230 -9.28 -18.91 6.51
C SER A 230 -7.97 -18.15 6.78
N ASN A 231 -8.04 -16.84 6.98
CA ASN A 231 -6.88 -16.05 7.37
C ASN A 231 -6.29 -16.57 8.69
N PRO A 232 -4.95 -16.56 8.86
CA PRO A 232 -4.31 -17.10 10.04
C PRO A 232 -4.84 -16.44 11.31
N TYR A 233 -5.29 -17.29 12.25
CA TYR A 233 -5.86 -16.88 13.54
C TYR A 233 -7.12 -16.00 13.44
N GLY A 234 -7.80 -15.99 12.28
CA GLY A 234 -8.98 -15.17 12.02
C GLY A 234 -8.67 -13.67 12.05
N LYS A 235 -7.51 -13.27 11.52
CA LYS A 235 -7.08 -11.87 11.42
C LYS A 235 -7.04 -11.45 9.97
N ASP A 236 -7.51 -10.25 9.66
CA ASP A 236 -7.73 -9.81 8.28
C ASP A 236 -6.80 -8.67 7.86
N PHE A 237 -6.24 -7.92 8.80
CA PHE A 237 -5.25 -6.89 8.48
C PHE A 237 -4.30 -6.67 9.65
N ILE A 238 -3.14 -6.06 9.36
CA ILE A 238 -2.05 -5.84 10.33
C ILE A 238 -1.61 -4.38 10.27
N LEU A 239 -1.40 -3.76 11.45
CA LEU A 239 -0.77 -2.43 11.57
C LEU A 239 0.59 -2.54 12.23
N PHE A 240 1.57 -1.90 11.60
CA PHE A 240 2.96 -1.84 12.06
C PHE A 240 3.24 -0.47 12.65
N GLY A 241 3.84 -0.45 13.83
CA GLY A 241 4.22 0.79 14.53
C GLY A 241 5.68 0.79 14.96
N ASN A 242 5.98 1.66 15.93
CA ASN A 242 7.28 1.78 16.58
C ASN A 242 7.40 0.93 17.87
N ALA A 243 6.39 0.14 18.24
CA ALA A 243 6.45 -0.66 19.45
C ALA A 243 7.66 -1.62 19.46
N PHE A 244 8.27 -1.82 20.63
CA PHE A 244 9.39 -2.75 20.83
C PHE A 244 9.39 -3.40 22.22
N TYR A 245 9.91 -4.63 22.31
CA TYR A 245 10.13 -5.27 23.60
C TYR A 245 11.30 -4.59 24.33
N THR A 246 11.10 -4.25 25.60
CA THR A 246 12.15 -3.61 26.40
C THR A 246 13.17 -4.64 26.87
N CYS A 247 14.47 -4.39 26.67
CA CYS A 247 15.56 -5.31 27.05
C CYS A 247 16.16 -5.00 28.43
N GLU A 248 16.53 -6.02 29.22
CA GLU A 248 17.30 -5.85 30.46
C GLU A 248 18.78 -5.57 30.19
N SER A 249 19.33 -6.16 29.13
CA SER A 249 20.78 -6.22 28.86
C SER A 249 21.35 -5.00 28.13
N GLY A 250 20.54 -3.94 27.92
CA GLY A 250 20.95 -2.73 27.21
C GLY A 250 20.50 -2.69 25.74
N TRP A 251 21.19 -1.90 24.92
CA TRP A 251 20.88 -1.73 23.50
C TRP A 251 21.48 -2.87 22.67
N VAL A 252 20.69 -3.39 21.72
CA VAL A 252 21.17 -4.35 20.72
C VAL A 252 21.71 -3.63 19.50
N ASP A 253 22.56 -4.32 18.72
CA ASP A 253 22.95 -3.95 17.36
C ASP A 253 22.90 -5.12 16.37
N ASP A 254 23.24 -4.84 15.11
CA ASP A 254 23.18 -5.83 14.03
C ASP A 254 24.22 -6.96 14.23
N ASP A 255 25.28 -6.71 15.02
CA ASP A 255 26.34 -7.67 15.33
C ASP A 255 26.11 -8.40 16.67
N SER A 256 25.00 -8.12 17.36
CA SER A 256 24.70 -8.69 18.68
C SER A 256 24.19 -10.13 18.59
N ASP A 257 24.59 -10.97 19.57
CA ASP A 257 24.04 -12.31 19.77
C ASP A 257 22.65 -12.22 20.41
N MET A 258 21.58 -12.47 19.66
CA MET A 258 20.21 -12.32 20.18
C MET A 258 19.88 -13.29 21.33
N SER A 259 20.63 -14.38 21.51
CA SER A 259 20.42 -15.32 22.63
C SER A 259 20.99 -14.84 23.97
N GLU A 260 21.87 -13.83 23.94
CA GLU A 260 22.49 -13.24 25.14
C GLU A 260 21.72 -12.01 25.64
N PHE A 261 20.69 -11.58 24.91
CA PHE A 261 19.78 -10.50 25.30
C PHE A 261 18.45 -11.07 25.73
N TYR A 262 17.84 -10.41 26.72
CA TYR A 262 16.59 -10.85 27.30
C TYR A 262 15.63 -9.68 27.49
N THR A 263 14.33 -9.97 27.37
CA THR A 263 13.28 -9.00 27.68
C THR A 263 13.21 -8.72 29.17
N SER A 264 12.74 -7.53 29.49
CA SER A 264 12.41 -7.06 30.84
C SER A 264 10.94 -7.26 31.19
N GLY A 265 10.23 -8.09 30.41
CA GLY A 265 8.82 -8.44 30.62
C GLY A 265 7.81 -7.37 30.20
N GLY A 266 8.14 -6.50 29.24
CA GLY A 266 7.24 -5.45 28.76
C GLY A 266 7.45 -5.06 27.30
N ILE A 267 6.44 -4.39 26.75
CA ILE A 267 6.49 -3.70 25.45
C ILE A 267 6.43 -2.20 25.74
N TRP A 268 7.29 -1.44 25.06
CA TRP A 268 7.08 -0.02 24.89
C TRP A 268 6.14 0.17 23.70
N SER A 269 4.97 0.75 23.92
CA SER A 269 3.89 0.92 22.95
C SER A 269 3.15 2.22 23.22
N GLU A 270 2.76 2.93 22.17
CA GLU A 270 1.99 4.16 22.26
C GLU A 270 0.68 3.96 21.49
N GLU A 271 -0.27 3.27 22.15
CA GLU A 271 -1.52 2.79 21.56
C GLU A 271 -2.21 3.83 20.67
N ILE A 272 -2.52 3.43 19.44
CA ILE A 272 -3.26 4.21 18.45
C ILE A 272 -4.60 3.57 18.15
N THR A 273 -5.65 4.38 18.12
CA THR A 273 -7.00 3.92 17.81
C THR A 273 -7.15 3.65 16.32
N VAL A 274 -7.76 2.51 15.99
CA VAL A 274 -8.00 2.10 14.61
C VAL A 274 -9.50 2.10 14.32
N SER A 275 -9.86 2.63 13.16
CA SER A 275 -11.19 2.49 12.59
C SER A 275 -11.11 1.98 11.15
N VAL A 276 -12.13 1.26 10.71
CA VAL A 276 -12.19 0.67 9.37
C VAL A 276 -13.47 1.03 8.65
N SER A 277 -13.42 1.07 7.32
CA SER A 277 -14.56 1.42 6.48
C SER A 277 -14.53 0.77 5.09
N LYS A 278 -15.71 0.52 4.54
CA LYS A 278 -15.93 0.11 3.15
C LYS A 278 -15.85 1.28 2.16
N ASP A 279 -16.27 2.46 2.59
CA ASP A 279 -16.59 3.60 1.74
C ASP A 279 -15.88 4.91 2.14
N GLY A 280 -15.17 4.92 3.28
CA GLY A 280 -14.52 6.11 3.82
C GLY A 280 -15.48 7.04 4.59
N GLU A 281 -16.77 6.72 4.67
CA GLU A 281 -17.79 7.52 5.33
C GLU A 281 -18.35 6.84 6.58
N ASN A 282 -18.64 5.54 6.48
CA ASN A 282 -19.21 4.74 7.55
C ASN A 282 -18.09 3.95 8.24
N TRP A 283 -17.79 4.34 9.48
CA TRP A 283 -16.65 3.82 10.23
C TRP A 283 -17.07 2.90 11.37
N TYR A 284 -16.37 1.78 11.51
CA TYR A 284 -16.35 0.98 12.73
C TYR A 284 -15.03 1.23 13.47
N THR A 285 -15.08 1.45 14.78
CA THR A 285 -13.91 1.79 15.60
C THR A 285 -13.64 0.73 16.65
N TYR A 286 -12.40 0.25 16.71
CA TYR A 286 -11.90 -0.67 17.75
C TYR A 286 -11.65 0.08 19.07
N SER A 287 -12.72 0.53 19.70
CA SER A 287 -12.66 1.44 20.87
C SER A 287 -12.06 0.83 22.14
N SER A 288 -11.94 -0.50 22.20
CA SER A 288 -11.34 -1.26 23.30
C SER A 288 -10.11 -2.05 22.85
N GLY A 289 -9.53 -1.66 21.72
CA GLY A 289 -8.49 -2.40 21.04
C GLY A 289 -9.04 -3.49 20.11
N PRO A 290 -8.14 -4.24 19.43
CA PRO A 290 -6.69 -4.08 19.51
C PRO A 290 -6.23 -2.69 19.02
N PHE A 291 -5.08 -2.22 19.52
CA PHE A 291 -4.55 -0.90 19.19
C PHE A 291 -3.35 -1.03 18.25
N ALA A 292 -3.22 -0.10 17.31
CA ALA A 292 -1.99 0.01 16.53
C ALA A 292 -0.84 0.53 17.41
N ASP A 293 0.39 0.41 16.92
CA ASP A 293 1.59 0.64 17.71
C ASP A 293 1.58 -0.13 19.05
N GLY A 294 1.12 -1.38 19.00
CA GLY A 294 0.76 -2.15 20.18
C GLY A 294 1.49 -3.48 20.26
N GLU A 295 0.76 -4.54 19.94
CA GLU A 295 1.21 -5.91 20.15
C GLU A 295 2.16 -6.35 19.04
N PHE A 296 3.08 -7.25 19.40
CA PHE A 296 4.02 -7.88 18.48
C PHE A 296 4.86 -6.90 17.64
N PRO A 297 5.86 -6.24 18.24
CA PRO A 297 6.86 -5.42 17.55
C PRO A 297 7.34 -5.97 16.20
N THR A 298 7.61 -5.07 15.24
CA THR A 298 8.06 -5.42 13.89
C THR A 298 9.41 -6.17 13.88
N GLN A 299 9.52 -7.21 13.05
CA GLN A 299 10.74 -7.99 12.83
C GLN A 299 11.05 -8.05 11.34
N GLY A 300 12.15 -7.44 10.89
CA GLY A 300 12.45 -7.34 9.46
C GLY A 300 12.91 -8.65 8.81
N PHE A 301 13.84 -9.35 9.47
CA PHE A 301 14.52 -10.51 8.89
C PHE A 301 14.57 -11.70 9.84
N HIS A 302 14.77 -12.90 9.29
CA HIS A 302 15.08 -14.07 10.09
C HIS A 302 16.47 -13.97 10.73
N TRP A 303 16.59 -14.48 11.96
CA TRP A 303 17.83 -14.62 12.71
C TRP A 303 18.14 -16.11 12.93
N ASP A 304 19.41 -16.49 12.91
CA ASP A 304 19.88 -17.88 13.02
C ASP A 304 21.08 -17.95 13.98
N GLN A 305 20.91 -18.71 15.07
CA GLN A 305 21.95 -18.94 16.08
C GLN A 305 23.17 -19.67 15.50
N ASP A 306 22.95 -20.72 14.69
CA ASP A 306 24.06 -21.52 14.14
C ASP A 306 24.91 -20.66 13.19
N LYS A 307 24.25 -19.74 12.47
CA LYS A 307 24.93 -18.74 11.65
C LYS A 307 25.73 -17.76 12.53
N TYR A 308 25.14 -17.25 13.60
CA TYR A 308 25.87 -16.37 14.53
C TYR A 308 27.11 -17.06 15.11
N ASP A 309 26.97 -18.28 15.61
CA ASP A 309 28.06 -19.06 16.21
C ASP A 309 29.22 -19.32 15.23
N SER A 310 28.90 -19.47 13.94
CA SER A 310 29.89 -19.79 12.91
C SER A 310 30.50 -18.58 12.22
N GLU A 311 29.75 -17.50 12.05
CA GLU A 311 30.15 -16.32 11.26
C GLU A 311 30.30 -15.03 12.09
N GLY A 312 29.78 -15.01 13.32
CA GLY A 312 29.68 -13.81 14.16
C GLY A 312 28.57 -12.85 13.72
N TYR A 313 27.62 -13.31 12.88
CA TYR A 313 26.51 -12.52 12.38
C TYR A 313 25.29 -13.42 12.11
N GLY A 314 24.20 -13.21 12.87
CA GLY A 314 23.05 -14.12 12.88
C GLY A 314 21.93 -13.78 11.89
N TRP A 315 21.89 -12.57 11.34
CA TRP A 315 20.81 -12.18 10.44
C TRP A 315 20.93 -12.84 9.07
N THR A 316 19.82 -13.33 8.53
CA THR A 316 19.76 -13.89 7.17
C THR A 316 19.32 -12.83 6.16
N SER A 317 19.43 -13.14 4.87
CA SER A 317 18.85 -12.31 3.81
C SER A 317 17.37 -12.65 3.53
N ILE A 318 16.75 -13.48 4.37
CA ILE A 318 15.35 -13.89 4.22
C ILE A 318 14.52 -12.94 5.07
N GLU A 319 13.69 -12.16 4.40
CA GLU A 319 12.74 -11.24 5.04
C GLU A 319 11.63 -12.03 5.73
N LYS A 320 11.11 -11.49 6.83
CA LYS A 320 9.89 -12.01 7.43
C LYS A 320 8.69 -11.64 6.55
N ASP A 321 7.60 -12.38 6.73
CA ASP A 321 6.34 -12.14 6.04
C ASP A 321 5.49 -11.12 6.80
N PHE A 322 5.40 -9.90 6.24
CA PHE A 322 4.62 -8.80 6.80
C PHE A 322 3.10 -8.92 6.55
N THR A 323 2.67 -9.95 5.85
CA THR A 323 1.24 -10.24 5.62
C THR A 323 0.74 -11.37 6.51
N GLN A 324 1.64 -12.01 7.27
CA GLN A 324 1.28 -13.07 8.20
C GLN A 324 1.26 -12.53 9.64
N PRO A 325 0.14 -12.66 10.37
CA PRO A 325 0.08 -12.26 11.77
C PRO A 325 0.88 -13.22 12.67
N VAL A 326 1.34 -12.72 13.82
CA VAL A 326 1.94 -13.57 14.87
C VAL A 326 0.85 -14.42 15.51
N ASP A 327 1.19 -15.66 15.90
CA ASP A 327 0.27 -16.53 16.66
C ASP A 327 -0.12 -15.85 17.99
N PRO A 328 -1.39 -15.44 18.19
CA PRO A 328 -1.78 -14.72 19.38
C PRO A 328 -1.62 -15.54 20.67
N SER A 329 -1.54 -16.88 20.58
CA SER A 329 -1.35 -17.75 21.75
C SER A 329 0.02 -17.59 22.41
N ILE A 330 1.02 -17.05 21.70
CA ILE A 330 2.36 -16.83 22.26
C ILE A 330 2.38 -15.60 23.17
N LYS A 331 1.41 -14.68 23.05
CA LYS A 331 1.38 -13.41 23.77
C LYS A 331 1.56 -13.57 25.27
N ASP A 332 0.73 -14.42 25.89
CA ASP A 332 0.79 -14.65 27.33
C ASP A 332 2.14 -15.23 27.75
N THR A 333 2.77 -16.04 26.89
CA THR A 333 4.10 -16.62 27.18
C THR A 333 5.21 -15.57 27.05
N LEU A 334 5.09 -14.63 26.11
CA LEU A 334 6.07 -13.56 25.91
C LEU A 334 5.92 -12.40 26.90
N LEU A 335 4.71 -12.21 27.46
CA LEU A 335 4.34 -11.03 28.26
C LEU A 335 3.92 -11.36 29.71
N ASP A 336 4.07 -12.60 30.19
CA ASP A 336 3.75 -12.97 31.60
C ASP A 336 4.70 -12.36 32.65
N GLY A 337 5.64 -11.51 32.22
CA GLY A 337 6.68 -10.94 33.06
C GLY A 337 7.88 -11.87 33.26
N SER A 338 7.95 -12.99 32.54
CA SER A 338 9.16 -13.79 32.43
C SER A 338 10.18 -13.12 31.51
N THR A 339 11.44 -13.34 31.85
CA THR A 339 12.61 -12.95 31.07
C THR A 339 12.81 -14.01 29.98
N VAL A 340 12.54 -13.66 28.72
CA VAL A 340 12.71 -14.53 27.54
C VAL A 340 13.85 -13.98 26.71
N ASP A 341 14.73 -14.86 26.20
CA ASP A 341 15.79 -14.43 25.30
C ASP A 341 15.23 -13.97 23.94
N ILE A 342 15.91 -13.00 23.31
CA ILE A 342 15.39 -12.36 22.09
C ILE A 342 15.40 -13.33 20.90
N ALA A 343 16.37 -14.26 20.84
CA ALA A 343 16.37 -15.31 19.84
C ALA A 343 15.09 -16.16 19.89
N SER A 344 14.69 -16.61 21.08
CA SER A 344 13.45 -17.38 21.28
C SER A 344 12.19 -16.60 20.90
N ILE A 345 12.18 -15.27 21.08
CA ILE A 345 11.07 -14.41 20.63
C ILE A 345 11.01 -14.38 19.11
N ILE A 346 12.14 -14.15 18.44
CA ILE A 346 12.22 -14.11 16.98
C ILE A 346 11.81 -15.46 16.37
N ASP A 347 12.16 -16.57 17.03
CA ASP A 347 11.74 -17.92 16.66
C ASP A 347 10.24 -18.14 16.87
N ALA A 348 9.68 -17.65 17.98
CA ALA A 348 8.25 -17.76 18.28
C ALA A 348 7.37 -16.99 17.28
N TYR A 349 7.89 -15.94 16.65
CA TYR A 349 7.24 -15.26 15.53
C TYR A 349 7.14 -16.14 14.27
N GLY A 350 7.92 -17.22 14.17
CA GLY A 350 7.93 -18.10 13.00
C GLY A 350 8.35 -17.34 11.74
N THR A 351 7.45 -17.25 10.77
CA THR A 351 7.65 -16.46 9.53
C THR A 351 7.08 -15.05 9.61
N SER A 352 6.27 -14.72 10.62
CA SER A 352 5.61 -13.41 10.73
C SER A 352 6.60 -12.26 10.94
N GLY A 353 6.32 -11.13 10.28
CA GLY A 353 7.00 -9.85 10.44
C GLY A 353 6.53 -9.03 11.65
N GLY A 354 5.56 -9.52 12.44
CA GLY A 354 4.99 -8.79 13.58
C GLY A 354 3.76 -7.97 13.22
N GLY A 355 3.57 -6.87 13.96
CA GLY A 355 2.46 -5.95 13.88
C GLY A 355 1.22 -6.38 14.69
N THR A 356 0.38 -5.41 15.05
CA THR A 356 -0.91 -5.69 15.67
C THR A 356 -1.89 -6.15 14.59
N ALA A 357 -2.42 -7.37 14.73
CA ALA A 357 -3.40 -7.94 13.81
C ALA A 357 -4.85 -7.73 14.29
N PHE A 358 -5.77 -7.47 13.35
CA PHE A 358 -7.15 -7.11 13.59
C PHE A 358 -8.11 -8.10 12.93
N ASP A 359 -9.32 -8.25 13.50
CA ASP A 359 -10.37 -9.14 13.02
C ASP A 359 -11.60 -8.31 12.63
N LEU A 360 -12.00 -8.38 11.36
CA LEU A 360 -13.12 -7.63 10.80
C LEU A 360 -14.47 -8.18 11.24
N GLN A 361 -14.55 -9.42 11.74
CA GLN A 361 -15.80 -10.01 12.21
C GLN A 361 -16.49 -9.12 13.26
N GLU A 362 -15.73 -8.45 14.13
CA GLU A 362 -16.28 -7.57 15.15
C GLU A 362 -16.98 -6.34 14.56
N SER A 363 -16.52 -5.87 13.39
CA SER A 363 -17.12 -4.75 12.67
C SER A 363 -18.44 -5.12 11.98
N GLY A 364 -18.65 -6.41 11.69
CA GLY A 364 -19.75 -6.91 10.87
C GLY A 364 -19.62 -6.57 9.38
N PHE A 365 -18.44 -6.14 8.94
CA PHE A 365 -18.15 -5.87 7.53
C PHE A 365 -17.51 -7.08 6.86
N ASP A 366 -18.15 -7.62 5.82
CA ASP A 366 -17.54 -8.70 5.01
C ASP A 366 -16.24 -8.31 4.27
N TRP A 367 -15.92 -7.01 4.21
CA TRP A 367 -14.69 -6.47 3.62
C TRP A 367 -14.52 -5.00 3.99
N ILE A 368 -13.31 -4.46 3.85
CA ILE A 368 -13.01 -3.02 3.96
C ILE A 368 -12.11 -2.55 2.81
N LYS A 369 -12.00 -1.23 2.64
CA LYS A 369 -11.00 -0.61 1.76
C LYS A 369 -10.17 0.47 2.46
N TYR A 370 -10.66 0.98 3.60
CA TYR A 370 -10.10 2.13 4.27
C TYR A 370 -9.81 1.81 5.73
N ILE A 371 -8.64 2.24 6.19
CA ILE A 371 -8.21 2.15 7.58
C ILE A 371 -7.85 3.56 8.04
N LYS A 372 -8.50 4.02 9.10
CA LYS A 372 -8.24 5.28 9.77
C LYS A 372 -7.44 5.02 11.03
N ILE A 373 -6.35 5.75 11.16
CA ILE A 373 -5.40 5.70 12.26
C ILE A 373 -5.56 7.03 12.99
N GLU A 374 -6.10 6.99 14.21
CA GLU A 374 -6.37 8.17 15.03
C GLU A 374 -5.54 8.12 16.31
N GLY A 375 -4.66 9.12 16.44
CA GLY A 375 -3.57 9.07 17.37
C GLY A 375 -3.89 9.63 18.75
N SER A 376 -3.11 9.14 19.72
CA SER A 376 -2.94 9.72 21.05
C SER A 376 -1.46 9.99 21.39
N GLY A 377 -0.59 10.00 20.37
CA GLY A 377 0.85 10.29 20.52
C GLY A 377 1.82 9.24 19.98
N GLY A 378 1.37 8.12 19.39
CA GLY A 378 2.26 7.06 18.89
C GLY A 378 2.69 7.19 17.43
N GLU A 379 3.37 6.17 16.93
CA GLU A 379 3.90 6.10 15.57
C GLU A 379 3.43 4.88 14.76
N ILE A 380 3.13 5.11 13.48
CA ILE A 380 2.81 4.07 12.50
C ILE A 380 3.84 4.03 11.38
N ASP A 381 4.16 2.81 10.94
CA ASP A 381 5.06 2.49 9.84
C ASP A 381 4.28 2.07 8.59
N ALA A 382 3.32 1.17 8.71
CA ALA A 382 2.61 0.63 7.55
C ALA A 382 1.34 -0.14 7.93
N VAL A 383 0.55 -0.49 6.91
CA VAL A 383 -0.65 -1.32 7.04
C VAL A 383 -0.63 -2.42 5.98
N ALA A 384 -0.96 -3.65 6.37
CA ALA A 384 -0.99 -4.82 5.48
C ALA A 384 -2.34 -5.53 5.50
N ASP A 385 -2.75 -6.06 4.35
CA ASP A 385 -3.75 -7.12 4.23
C ASP A 385 -3.14 -8.42 4.78
N VAL A 386 -3.95 -9.20 5.49
CA VAL A 386 -3.51 -10.55 5.88
C VAL A 386 -3.70 -11.46 4.69
N THR A 387 -2.63 -12.14 4.33
CA THR A 387 -2.68 -13.12 3.24
C THR A 387 -2.57 -14.53 3.79
N TYR A 388 -3.18 -15.47 3.08
CA TYR A 388 -2.86 -16.88 3.24
C TYR A 388 -2.78 -17.49 1.85
N CYS A 389 -1.82 -18.39 1.65
CA CYS A 389 -1.79 -19.00 0.34
C CYS A 389 -2.99 -19.93 0.13
N GLY A 390 -3.56 -19.84 -1.06
CA GLY A 390 -4.86 -20.38 -1.40
C GLY A 390 -5.94 -19.30 -1.50
N ASP A 391 -5.71 -18.08 -1.00
CA ASP A 391 -6.61 -16.96 -1.24
C ASP A 391 -6.61 -16.53 -2.72
N ALA A 392 -7.57 -15.69 -3.11
CA ALA A 392 -7.78 -15.33 -4.51
C ALA A 392 -6.64 -14.48 -5.10
N GLN A 393 -5.91 -13.78 -4.26
CA GLN A 393 -4.76 -12.92 -4.58
C GLN A 393 -3.44 -13.71 -4.49
N HIS A 394 -3.40 -14.75 -3.65
CA HIS A 394 -2.24 -15.59 -3.33
C HIS A 394 -2.53 -17.06 -3.60
N PRO A 395 -2.74 -17.50 -4.86
CA PRO A 395 -3.07 -18.88 -5.15
C PRO A 395 -1.98 -19.83 -4.67
N GLN A 396 -2.38 -21.04 -4.24
CA GLN A 396 -1.44 -22.08 -3.83
C GLN A 396 -0.37 -22.30 -4.91
N PRO A 397 0.92 -22.40 -4.52
CA PRO A 397 1.98 -22.72 -5.45
C PRO A 397 1.66 -24.00 -6.23
N ALA A 398 1.91 -24.00 -7.54
CA ALA A 398 1.72 -25.19 -8.34
C ALA A 398 2.62 -26.33 -7.82
N GLY A 399 2.00 -27.41 -7.34
CA GLY A 399 2.70 -28.56 -6.77
C GLY A 399 2.67 -28.63 -5.24
N ASP A 400 2.11 -27.62 -4.56
CA ASP A 400 1.72 -27.72 -3.16
C ASP A 400 0.48 -28.62 -3.06
N VAL A 401 0.70 -29.91 -2.81
CA VAL A 401 -0.37 -30.90 -2.65
C VAL A 401 -0.78 -31.06 -1.19
N THR A 402 0.04 -30.57 -0.26
CA THR A 402 -0.27 -30.62 1.17
C THR A 402 -1.13 -29.43 1.61
N GLY A 403 -1.14 -28.36 0.82
CA GLY A 403 -1.78 -27.09 1.14
C GLY A 403 -1.05 -26.33 2.24
N ASP A 404 0.26 -26.58 2.43
CA ASP A 404 1.09 -25.95 3.46
C ASP A 404 1.78 -24.66 2.98
N CYS A 405 1.45 -24.24 1.76
CA CYS A 405 1.97 -23.05 1.09
C CYS A 405 3.45 -23.12 0.74
N ARG A 406 3.99 -24.33 0.65
CA ARG A 406 5.35 -24.59 0.22
C ARG A 406 5.32 -25.69 -0.84
N VAL A 407 6.40 -25.77 -1.61
CA VAL A 407 6.63 -26.92 -2.51
C VAL A 407 7.92 -27.55 -2.06
N ASN A 408 7.80 -28.60 -1.25
CA ASN A 408 8.92 -29.21 -0.55
C ASN A 408 8.84 -30.76 -0.61
N ILE A 409 9.66 -31.43 0.21
CA ILE A 409 9.74 -32.90 0.17
C ILE A 409 8.49 -33.59 0.73
N GLU A 410 7.71 -32.90 1.55
CA GLU A 410 6.44 -33.37 2.08
C GLU A 410 5.39 -33.42 0.98
N ASP A 411 5.35 -32.42 0.09
CA ASP A 411 4.52 -32.46 -1.12
C ASP A 411 4.88 -33.61 -2.04
N PHE A 412 6.19 -33.80 -2.26
CA PHE A 412 6.66 -34.94 -3.04
C PHE A 412 6.26 -36.27 -2.38
N ALA A 413 6.36 -36.37 -1.05
CA ALA A 413 5.97 -37.57 -0.32
C ALA A 413 4.47 -37.83 -0.41
N GLN A 414 3.62 -36.80 -0.32
CA GLN A 414 2.17 -36.90 -0.49
C GLN A 414 1.81 -37.32 -1.91
N MET A 415 2.40 -36.68 -2.94
CA MET A 415 2.25 -37.09 -4.34
C MET A 415 2.70 -38.54 -4.56
N ALA A 416 3.80 -38.97 -3.95
CA ALA A 416 4.31 -40.33 -4.09
C ALA A 416 3.43 -41.37 -3.37
N ALA A 417 2.86 -41.01 -2.22
CA ALA A 417 1.91 -41.85 -1.49
C ALA A 417 0.61 -42.03 -2.29
N ASP A 418 0.16 -40.97 -2.96
CA ASP A 418 -1.05 -40.96 -3.78
C ASP A 418 -0.84 -41.35 -5.26
N TRP A 419 0.39 -41.72 -5.63
CA TRP A 419 0.75 -42.03 -7.02
C TRP A 419 -0.09 -43.16 -7.66
N MET A 420 -0.70 -44.03 -6.83
CA MET A 420 -1.61 -45.09 -7.29
C MET A 420 -3.05 -44.95 -6.78
N SER A 421 -3.37 -43.88 -6.05
CA SER A 421 -4.76 -43.57 -5.69
C SER A 421 -5.39 -42.78 -6.83
N CYS A 422 -6.58 -43.20 -7.27
CA CYS A 422 -7.29 -42.54 -8.34
C CYS A 422 -7.94 -41.26 -7.81
N THR A 423 -7.28 -40.12 -7.98
CA THR A 423 -7.69 -38.83 -7.42
C THR A 423 -8.53 -37.97 -8.36
N TRP A 424 -8.59 -38.28 -9.67
CA TRP A 424 -9.41 -37.54 -10.64
C TRP A 424 -9.96 -38.41 -11.79
N GLY A 425 -11.29 -38.41 -12.00
CA GLY A 425 -11.91 -38.87 -13.25
C GLY A 425 -11.93 -40.38 -13.55
N CYS A 426 -11.63 -41.27 -12.60
CA CYS A 426 -11.48 -42.70 -12.88
C CYS A 426 -12.78 -43.52 -13.02
N GLN A 427 -13.92 -42.89 -13.32
CA GLN A 427 -15.19 -43.61 -13.46
C GLN A 427 -15.35 -44.34 -14.80
N ASP A 428 -14.44 -44.14 -15.77
CA ASP A 428 -14.59 -44.68 -17.13
C ASP A 428 -13.52 -45.74 -17.53
N LEU A 429 -12.87 -46.39 -16.56
CA LEU A 429 -11.89 -47.48 -16.82
C LEU A 429 -12.35 -48.86 -16.32
N GLN A 430 -13.63 -49.22 -16.55
CA GLN A 430 -14.10 -50.61 -16.42
C GLN A 430 -14.55 -51.21 -17.74
#